data_AF-A0A8S4E6N8-F1
#
_entry.id   AF-A0A8S4E6N8-F1
#
_cell.length_a   1.000
_cell.length_b   1.000
_cell.length_c   1.000
_cell.angle_alpha   90.00
_cell.angle_beta   90.00
_cell.angle_gamma   90.00
#
_symmetry.space_group_name_H-M   'P 1'
#
loop_
_entity.id
_entity.type
_entity.pdbx_description
1 polymer ?
#
loop_
_entity_poly.entity_id
_entity_poly.type
_entity_poly.pdbx_seq_one_letter_code
_entity_poly.pdbx_strand_id
1 'polypeptide(L)'
;MANFVRGFKERRNGEIQLRGTLPTTDPAAEAGASCAPDRTVCHAPDPCVPITPAPPAHRGPIPYNPCCPTPHHCNNSWKKYRNLFIFILLPLICIQAYNAFSHDPPAKPPCIDYEYMRRRTKRFPWGDGKESLFHNPHFNYLPGECPEPPPPDCD
;
A
#
# COMPACT_ATOMS: atom_id res chain seq x y z
N MET A 1 -10.21 -4.79 -44.08
CA MET A 1 -10.64 -4.18 -42.81
C MET A 1 -9.45 -3.39 -42.27
N ALA A 2 -9.30 -2.14 -42.71
CA ALA A 2 -9.66 -0.90 -41.99
C ALA A 2 -8.45 -0.40 -41.14
N ASN A 3 -7.65 0.54 -41.68
CA ASN A 3 -7.78 2.02 -41.59
C ASN A 3 -7.15 2.56 -40.28
N PHE A 4 -6.11 3.41 -40.31
CA PHE A 4 -6.15 4.88 -40.51
C PHE A 4 -5.55 5.52 -39.24
N VAL A 5 -4.47 6.33 -39.28
CA VAL A 5 -4.46 7.81 -39.34
C VAL A 5 -2.97 8.21 -39.43
N ARG A 6 -2.44 8.64 -40.59
CA ARG A 6 -2.11 10.04 -40.99
C ARG A 6 -1.77 11.01 -39.85
N GLY A 7 -0.60 11.68 -39.90
CA GLY A 7 -0.44 12.89 -39.07
C GLY A 7 0.91 13.58 -39.09
N PHE A 8 1.21 14.24 -40.20
CA PHE A 8 2.33 15.16 -40.42
C PHE A 8 2.14 16.48 -39.64
N LYS A 9 3.15 16.98 -38.91
CA LYS A 9 3.40 18.44 -38.79
C LYS A 9 4.81 18.83 -38.32
N GLU A 10 5.64 19.15 -39.31
CA GLU A 10 6.60 20.27 -39.43
C GLU A 10 6.71 21.30 -38.26
N ARG A 11 7.96 21.55 -37.80
CA ARG A 11 8.69 22.85 -37.83
C ARG A 11 9.99 22.71 -37.01
N ARG A 12 11.16 22.55 -37.64
CA ARG A 12 12.08 23.54 -38.26
C ARG A 12 12.84 24.44 -37.26
N ASN A 13 14.16 24.43 -37.46
CA ASN A 13 15.22 25.38 -37.05
C ASN A 13 15.83 25.03 -35.68
N GLY A 14 17.05 24.46 -35.62
CA GLY A 14 18.32 25.11 -35.95
C GLY A 14 18.93 25.51 -34.60
N GLU A 15 19.96 24.83 -34.10
CA GLU A 15 21.34 25.31 -34.23
C GLU A 15 22.31 24.21 -33.77
N ILE A 16 23.35 24.01 -34.58
CA ILE A 16 24.52 23.19 -34.28
C ILE A 16 25.45 24.07 -33.45
N GLN A 17 25.82 23.63 -32.24
CA GLN A 17 27.08 24.04 -31.63
C GLN A 17 27.90 22.79 -31.31
N LEU A 18 28.94 22.59 -32.12
CA LEU A 18 29.99 21.62 -31.94
C LEU A 18 31.11 22.24 -31.10
N ARG A 19 31.64 21.43 -30.18
CA ARG A 19 32.96 21.48 -29.49
C ARG A 19 32.94 21.90 -28.02
N GLY A 20 33.43 20.98 -27.19
CA GLY A 20 33.84 21.22 -25.82
C GLY A 20 34.18 19.92 -25.09
N THR A 21 35.32 19.34 -25.44
CA THR A 21 36.19 18.41 -24.66
C THR A 21 35.75 17.95 -23.26
N LEU A 22 35.74 16.63 -23.05
CA LEU A 22 35.93 15.97 -21.75
C LEU A 22 37.30 16.35 -21.16
N PRO A 23 37.46 16.40 -19.83
CA PRO A 23 38.10 15.24 -19.21
C PRO A 23 37.41 14.77 -17.93
N THR A 24 37.32 13.45 -17.85
CA THR A 24 37.10 12.62 -16.67
C THR A 24 38.15 12.88 -15.61
N THR A 25 37.72 13.08 -14.36
CA THR A 25 38.40 12.52 -13.18
C THR A 25 37.32 12.06 -12.19
N ASP A 26 37.26 10.74 -12.05
CA ASP A 26 36.79 9.83 -10.99
C ASP A 26 36.73 10.39 -9.54
N PRO A 27 36.46 9.57 -8.50
CA PRO A 27 35.34 8.66 -8.22
C PRO A 27 34.81 8.87 -6.78
N ALA A 28 33.50 8.78 -6.52
CA ALA A 28 32.98 8.54 -5.17
C ALA A 28 31.51 8.10 -5.30
N ALA A 29 31.26 6.81 -5.17
CA ALA A 29 30.88 6.20 -3.90
C ALA A 29 29.41 6.48 -3.56
N GLU A 30 28.67 5.37 -3.63
CA GLU A 30 27.38 5.09 -3.03
C GLU A 30 26.96 6.06 -1.90
N ALA A 31 25.84 6.74 -2.11
CA ALA A 31 24.99 7.19 -1.02
C ALA A 31 23.58 6.67 -1.31
N GLY A 32 23.12 5.79 -0.43
CA GLY A 32 21.86 5.07 -0.55
C GLY A 32 20.65 5.97 -0.77
N ALA A 33 19.66 5.39 -1.44
CA ALA A 33 18.32 5.92 -1.54
C ALA A 33 17.69 6.05 -0.15
N SER A 34 17.94 7.18 0.51
CA SER A 34 17.19 7.62 1.69
C SER A 34 16.15 8.62 1.22
N CYS A 35 14.89 8.19 1.17
CA CYS A 35 13.74 9.09 1.07
C CYS A 35 13.34 9.66 2.45
N ALA A 36 14.23 9.63 3.44
CA ALA A 36 13.95 10.33 4.69
C ALA A 36 14.10 11.83 4.42
N PRO A 37 13.10 12.67 4.73
CA PRO A 37 13.38 14.09 4.82
C PRO A 37 14.42 14.25 5.92
N ASP A 38 15.58 14.82 5.59
CA ASP A 38 16.42 15.35 6.64
C ASP A 38 15.59 16.44 7.34
N ARG A 39 15.03 16.10 8.50
CA ARG A 39 14.36 17.04 9.40
C ARG A 39 15.42 17.89 10.07
N THR A 40 16.25 18.56 9.29
CA THR A 40 17.14 19.59 9.77
C THR A 40 16.52 20.91 9.36
N VAL A 41 15.65 21.36 10.26
CA VAL A 41 15.50 22.76 10.66
C VAL A 41 15.41 23.71 9.48
N CYS A 42 14.20 24.23 9.24
CA CYS A 42 14.08 25.54 8.59
C CYS A 42 14.90 26.51 9.45
N HIS A 43 16.16 26.76 9.09
CA HIS A 43 16.91 27.87 9.62
C HIS A 43 16.28 29.11 9.00
N ALA A 44 15.14 29.52 9.55
CA ALA A 44 14.67 30.88 9.37
C ALA A 44 15.81 31.77 9.87
N PRO A 45 16.36 32.68 9.04
CA PRO A 45 17.16 33.76 9.59
C PRO A 45 16.21 34.63 10.41
N ASP A 46 16.29 34.53 11.74
CA ASP A 46 15.65 35.47 12.65
C ASP A 46 16.72 36.40 13.26
N PRO A 47 16.40 37.69 13.47
CA PRO A 47 15.07 38.15 13.84
C PRO A 47 14.28 38.71 12.64
N CYS A 48 13.07 38.18 12.45
CA CYS A 48 11.85 38.91 12.09
C CYS A 48 12.11 40.30 11.49
N VAL A 49 12.48 40.36 10.21
CA VAL A 49 12.26 41.58 9.44
C VAL A 49 10.75 41.65 9.19
N PRO A 50 10.05 42.73 9.60
CA PRO A 50 8.66 42.91 9.27
C PRO A 50 8.50 42.79 7.76
N ILE A 51 7.59 41.92 7.30
CA ILE A 51 7.23 41.85 5.88
C ILE A 51 6.49 43.15 5.55
N THR A 52 7.23 44.22 5.24
CA THR A 52 6.64 45.38 4.58
C THR A 52 6.16 44.91 3.21
N PRO A 53 4.90 45.17 2.81
CA PRO A 53 4.47 44.87 1.47
C PRO A 53 5.43 45.58 0.51
N ALA A 54 6.09 44.81 -0.36
CA ALA A 54 6.93 45.40 -1.38
C ALA A 54 6.10 46.42 -2.17
N PRO A 55 6.66 47.59 -2.53
CA PRO A 55 5.98 48.51 -3.43
C PRO A 55 5.52 47.75 -4.69
N PRO A 56 4.41 48.15 -5.33
CA PRO A 56 3.63 47.32 -6.26
C PRO A 56 4.31 46.99 -7.61
N ALA A 57 5.64 46.96 -7.68
CA ALA A 57 6.42 46.82 -8.90
C ALA A 57 7.53 45.75 -8.83
N HIS A 58 7.40 44.69 -8.04
CA HIS A 58 8.30 43.53 -8.23
C HIS A 58 7.87 42.72 -9.46
N ARG A 59 8.34 43.14 -10.65
CA ARG A 59 8.23 42.36 -11.89
C ARG A 59 9.28 41.23 -11.94
N GLY A 60 9.39 40.47 -10.86
CA GLY A 60 10.32 39.35 -10.73
C GLY A 60 9.62 38.09 -10.23
N PRO A 61 10.21 36.90 -10.45
CA PRO A 61 9.70 35.67 -9.83
C PRO A 61 9.64 35.83 -8.30
N ILE A 62 8.55 35.38 -7.71
CA ILE A 62 8.34 35.42 -6.25
C ILE A 62 9.52 34.70 -5.57
N PRO A 63 10.16 35.28 -4.54
CA PRO A 63 11.26 34.62 -3.84
C PRO A 63 10.80 33.31 -3.21
N TYR A 64 11.69 32.32 -3.22
CA TYR A 64 11.43 30.97 -2.69
C TYR A 64 11.01 31.03 -1.22
N ASN A 65 9.85 30.43 -0.89
CA ASN A 65 9.39 30.26 0.49
C ASN A 65 9.99 28.97 1.06
N PRO A 66 10.93 29.05 2.04
CA PRO A 66 11.58 27.89 2.62
C PRO A 66 10.64 26.99 3.43
N CYS A 67 9.43 27.47 3.75
CA CYS A 67 8.41 26.73 4.51
C CYS A 67 7.39 26.00 3.61
N CYS A 68 7.48 26.14 2.29
CA CYS A 68 6.62 25.40 1.37
C CYS A 68 7.30 24.06 1.02
N PRO A 69 6.73 22.90 1.37
CA PRO A 69 7.31 21.62 0.97
C PRO A 69 7.30 21.55 -0.56
N THR A 70 8.48 21.58 -1.16
CA THR A 70 8.60 21.41 -2.60
C THR A 70 8.21 19.99 -2.96
N PRO A 71 7.35 19.77 -3.98
CA PRO A 71 7.07 18.44 -4.47
C PRO A 71 8.40 17.80 -4.88
N HIS A 72 8.86 16.80 -4.13
CA HIS A 72 10.11 16.13 -4.42
C HIS A 72 9.95 15.42 -5.77
N HIS A 73 10.64 15.89 -6.82
CA HIS A 73 10.59 15.30 -8.15
C HIS A 73 11.32 13.95 -8.17
N CYS A 74 10.70 12.93 -7.60
CA CYS A 74 11.19 11.56 -7.66
C CYS A 74 10.81 10.98 -9.03
N ASN A 75 11.60 11.31 -10.03
CA ASN A 75 11.45 10.79 -11.39
C ASN A 75 11.38 9.24 -11.35
N ASN A 76 10.25 8.70 -11.83
CA ASN A 76 9.99 7.26 -11.97
C ASN A 76 9.88 6.42 -10.69
N SER A 77 9.71 6.99 -9.49
CA SER A 77 9.58 6.18 -8.26
C SER A 77 8.40 5.21 -8.29
N TRP A 78 7.28 5.58 -8.90
CA TRP A 78 6.13 4.68 -9.06
C TRP A 78 6.46 3.42 -9.89
N LYS A 79 7.38 3.52 -10.85
CA LYS A 79 7.81 2.36 -11.67
C LYS A 79 8.58 1.34 -10.83
N LYS A 80 9.35 1.80 -9.84
CA LYS A 80 10.07 0.92 -8.89
C LYS A 80 9.08 0.08 -8.09
N TYR A 81 8.06 0.71 -7.49
CA TYR A 81 7.03 0.02 -6.72
C TYR A 81 6.13 -0.87 -7.58
N ARG A 82 5.81 -0.44 -8.81
CA ARG A 82 5.10 -1.28 -9.78
C ARG A 82 5.88 -2.54 -10.14
N ASN A 83 7.18 -2.40 -10.42
CA ASN A 83 8.04 -3.53 -10.74
C ASN A 83 8.21 -4.45 -9.53
N LEU A 84 8.42 -3.90 -8.33
CA LEU A 84 8.47 -4.67 -7.07
C LEU A 84 7.19 -5.50 -6.88
N PHE A 85 6.02 -4.90 -7.12
CA PHE A 85 4.75 -5.59 -7.00
C PHE A 85 4.60 -6.73 -8.01
N ILE A 86 4.91 -6.49 -9.28
CA ILE A 86 4.74 -7.49 -10.35
C ILE A 86 5.75 -8.64 -10.22
N PHE A 87 7.02 -8.34 -9.90
CA PHE A 87 8.08 -9.34 -9.91
C PHE A 87 8.31 -10.04 -8.58
N ILE A 88 7.89 -9.44 -7.46
CA ILE A 88 8.11 -10.03 -6.12
C ILE A 88 6.79 -10.35 -5.44
N LEU A 89 5.91 -9.37 -5.28
CA LEU A 89 4.67 -9.60 -4.52
C LEU A 89 3.72 -10.56 -5.23
N LEU A 90 3.55 -10.42 -6.55
CA LEU A 90 2.67 -11.29 -7.32
C LEU A 90 3.07 -12.78 -7.27
N PRO A 91 4.34 -13.18 -7.53
CA PRO A 91 4.72 -14.59 -7.40
C PRO A 91 4.63 -15.10 -5.96
N LEU A 92 4.93 -14.27 -4.95
CA LEU A 92 4.75 -14.65 -3.55
C LEU A 92 3.29 -14.94 -3.21
N ILE A 93 2.36 -14.10 -3.68
CA ILE A 93 0.91 -14.33 -3.51
C ILE A 93 0.49 -15.62 -4.23
N CYS A 94 0.99 -15.88 -5.43
CA CYS A 94 0.70 -17.11 -6.16
C CYS A 94 1.17 -18.36 -5.42
N ILE A 95 2.38 -18.35 -4.86
CA ILE A 95 2.92 -19.47 -4.06
C ILE A 95 2.08 -19.68 -2.80
N GLN A 96 1.72 -18.60 -2.10
CA GLN A 96 0.89 -18.70 -0.90
C GLN A 96 -0.53 -19.19 -1.21
N ALA A 97 -1.11 -18.75 -2.32
CA ALA A 97 -2.40 -19.21 -2.80
C ALA A 97 -2.35 -20.70 -3.14
N TYR A 98 -1.32 -21.15 -3.87
CA TYR A 98 -1.13 -22.56 -4.17
C TYR A 98 -1.04 -23.41 -2.89
N ASN A 99 -0.25 -22.98 -1.90
CA ASN A 99 -0.17 -23.67 -0.61
C ASN A 99 -1.54 -23.73 0.07
N ALA A 100 -2.27 -22.61 0.15
CA ALA A 100 -3.60 -22.57 0.76
C ALA A 100 -4.63 -23.47 0.06
N PHE A 101 -4.62 -23.54 -1.28
CA PHE A 101 -5.53 -24.38 -2.06
C PHE A 101 -5.14 -25.86 -2.11
N SER A 102 -3.92 -26.22 -1.70
CA SER A 102 -3.44 -27.60 -1.70
C SER A 102 -3.86 -28.39 -0.45
N HIS A 103 -4.51 -27.76 0.53
CA HIS A 103 -4.97 -28.43 1.75
C HIS A 103 -6.40 -28.93 1.57
N ASP A 104 -6.60 -30.23 1.79
CA ASP A 104 -7.94 -30.81 1.88
C ASP A 104 -8.67 -30.32 3.14
N PRO A 105 -10.01 -30.19 3.11
CA PRO A 105 -10.78 -29.83 4.28
C PRO A 105 -10.58 -30.89 5.38
N PRO A 106 -10.31 -30.49 6.63
CA PRO A 106 -10.12 -31.45 7.71
C PRO A 106 -11.42 -32.21 7.97
N ALA A 107 -11.28 -33.45 8.45
CA ALA A 107 -12.41 -34.26 8.88
C ALA A 107 -13.22 -33.53 9.98
N LYS A 108 -14.51 -33.86 10.06
CA LYS A 108 -15.44 -33.24 11.02
C LYS A 108 -14.91 -33.51 12.44
N PRO A 109 -14.56 -32.47 13.23
CA PRO A 109 -13.94 -32.66 14.53
C PRO A 109 -14.93 -33.29 15.51
N PRO A 110 -14.48 -34.15 16.46
CA PRO A 110 -15.37 -34.68 17.49
C PRO A 110 -15.99 -33.53 18.29
N CYS A 111 -17.26 -33.68 18.68
CA CYS A 111 -18.00 -32.64 19.38
C CYS A 111 -18.39 -33.07 20.78
N ILE A 112 -18.28 -32.13 21.71
CA ILE A 112 -18.76 -32.22 23.09
C ILE A 112 -19.57 -30.94 23.35
N ASP A 113 -20.76 -31.08 23.94
CA ASP A 113 -21.65 -29.94 24.21
C ASP A 113 -21.40 -29.32 25.58
N TYR A 114 -20.39 -28.47 25.67
CA TYR A 114 -20.16 -27.70 26.89
C TYR A 114 -21.26 -26.64 27.09
N GLU A 115 -21.65 -26.39 28.34
CA GLU A 115 -22.71 -25.41 28.69
C GLU A 115 -22.44 -23.99 28.16
N TYR A 116 -21.15 -23.59 28.11
CA TYR A 116 -20.74 -22.29 27.59
C TYR A 116 -20.65 -22.25 26.05
N MET A 117 -20.64 -23.41 25.39
CA MET A 117 -20.56 -23.52 23.94
C MET A 117 -21.98 -23.52 23.35
N ARG A 118 -22.14 -22.96 22.14
CA ARG A 118 -23.43 -22.94 21.40
C ARG A 118 -24.64 -22.36 22.16
N ARG A 119 -24.44 -21.66 23.28
CA ARG A 119 -25.50 -21.07 24.09
C ARG A 119 -26.42 -20.15 23.26
N ARG A 120 -27.73 -20.38 23.36
CA ARG A 120 -28.77 -19.56 22.73
C ARG A 120 -29.73 -19.02 23.80
N THR A 121 -29.68 -17.72 24.08
CA THR A 121 -30.65 -17.05 24.98
C THR A 121 -31.87 -16.54 24.22
N LYS A 122 -31.68 -16.15 22.96
CA LYS A 122 -32.72 -15.74 22.02
C LYS A 122 -32.45 -16.37 20.66
N ARG A 123 -33.53 -16.61 19.90
CA ARG A 123 -33.43 -17.05 18.49
C ARG A 123 -32.86 -15.94 17.61
N PHE A 124 -32.11 -16.31 16.57
CA PHE A 124 -31.64 -15.35 15.58
C PHE A 124 -32.78 -14.80 14.72
N PRO A 125 -32.65 -13.57 14.18
CA PRO A 125 -33.69 -12.93 13.37
C PRO A 125 -33.74 -13.38 11.90
N TRP A 126 -33.05 -14.47 11.53
CA TRP A 126 -33.03 -15.03 10.17
C TRP A 126 -33.23 -16.55 10.21
N GLY A 127 -33.63 -17.11 9.06
CA GLY A 127 -33.87 -18.56 8.91
C GLY A 127 -34.78 -19.11 10.02
N ASP A 128 -34.43 -20.29 10.53
CA ASP A 128 -35.14 -20.94 11.64
C ASP A 128 -34.73 -20.41 13.03
N GLY A 129 -33.83 -19.43 13.07
CA GLY A 129 -33.34 -18.82 14.30
C GLY A 129 -32.39 -19.68 15.14
N LYS A 130 -32.03 -20.87 14.66
CA LYS A 130 -31.10 -21.83 15.33
C LYS A 130 -29.66 -21.68 14.85
N GLU A 131 -29.51 -21.46 13.55
CA GLU A 131 -28.24 -21.39 12.84
C GLU A 131 -27.65 -19.98 12.87
N SER A 132 -26.33 -19.89 13.07
CA SER A 132 -25.59 -18.63 12.95
C SER A 132 -25.60 -18.10 11.51
N LEU A 133 -25.32 -16.81 11.33
CA LEU A 133 -25.29 -16.18 10.00
C LEU A 133 -24.37 -16.91 8.99
N PHE A 134 -23.19 -17.35 9.46
CA PHE A 134 -22.25 -18.17 8.69
C PHE A 134 -22.21 -19.60 9.24
N HIS A 135 -23.36 -20.28 9.20
CA HIS A 135 -23.44 -21.68 9.61
C HIS A 135 -22.83 -22.60 8.55
N ASN A 136 -22.01 -23.56 8.98
CA ASN A 136 -21.42 -24.58 8.12
C ASN A 136 -21.83 -25.95 8.70
N PRO A 137 -22.73 -26.70 8.04
CA PRO A 137 -23.24 -27.97 8.56
C PRO A 137 -22.15 -29.02 8.83
N HIS A 138 -21.01 -28.92 8.14
CA HIS A 138 -19.90 -29.82 8.32
C HIS A 138 -19.12 -29.55 9.62
N PHE A 139 -18.92 -28.29 10.01
CA PHE A 139 -18.04 -27.95 11.15
C PHE A 139 -18.78 -27.40 12.37
N ASN A 140 -19.93 -26.76 12.16
CA ASN A 140 -20.69 -26.10 13.21
C ASN A 140 -21.86 -26.98 13.64
N TYR A 141 -21.72 -27.65 14.78
CA TYR A 141 -22.82 -28.41 15.39
C TYR A 141 -23.88 -27.50 16.00
N LEU A 142 -25.11 -27.99 16.07
CA LEU A 142 -26.22 -27.33 16.77
C LEU A 142 -26.25 -27.71 18.27
N PRO A 143 -26.91 -26.90 19.13
CA PRO A 143 -27.07 -27.25 20.54
C PRO A 143 -27.82 -28.58 20.68
N GLY A 144 -27.30 -29.49 21.50
CA GLY A 144 -27.89 -30.82 21.74
C GLY A 144 -27.59 -31.88 20.67
N GLU A 145 -26.82 -31.57 19.63
CA GLU A 145 -26.38 -32.56 18.62
C GLU A 145 -25.20 -33.41 19.12
N CYS A 146 -24.48 -32.93 20.13
CA CYS A 146 -23.26 -33.54 20.63
C CYS A 146 -23.49 -34.18 22.00
N PRO A 147 -22.71 -35.22 22.35
CA PRO A 147 -22.75 -35.80 23.69
C PRO A 147 -22.38 -34.77 24.76
N GLU A 148 -22.98 -34.91 25.93
CA GLU A 148 -22.64 -34.11 27.11
C GLU A 148 -21.18 -34.37 27.54
N PRO A 149 -20.52 -33.37 28.13
CA PRO A 149 -19.15 -33.53 28.61
C PRO A 149 -19.09 -34.57 29.73
N PRO A 150 -17.96 -35.30 29.85
CA PRO A 150 -17.73 -36.11 31.03
C PRO A 150 -17.81 -35.23 32.30
N PRO A 151 -18.28 -35.79 33.42
CA PRO A 151 -18.31 -35.06 34.68
C PRO A 151 -16.91 -34.56 35.01
N PRO A 152 -16.78 -33.36 35.60
CA PRO A 152 -15.48 -32.85 36.02
C PRO A 152 -14.88 -33.82 37.05
N ASP A 153 -13.69 -34.34 36.77
CA ASP A 153 -12.93 -35.15 37.72
C ASP A 153 -12.55 -34.25 38.91
N CYS A 154 -13.09 -34.57 40.09
CA CYS A 154 -12.72 -33.92 41.34
C CYS A 154 -11.55 -34.70 41.96
N ASP A 155 -10.32 -34.43 41.51
CA ASP A 155 -9.09 -34.84 42.21
C ASP A 155 -8.71 -33.82 43.30
#